data_AF-A0A1B9ACV6-F1
#
_entry.id   AF-A0A1B9ACV6-F1
#
_cell.length_a   1.000
_cell.length_b   1.000
_cell.length_c   1.000
_cell.angle_alpha   90.00
_cell.angle_beta   90.00
_cell.angle_gamma   90.00
#
_symmetry.space_group_name_H-M   'P 1'
#
loop_
_entity.id
_entity.type
_entity.pdbx_description
1 polymer ?
#
loop_
_entity_poly.entity_id
_entity_poly.type
_entity_poly.pdbx_seq_one_letter_code
_entity_poly.pdbx_strand_id
1 'polypeptide(L)'
;MEYLVVFSFHFFIMGSFVMFLSGLLGFLFPRVISFFVVIILSMLIGYIYSVIYEVPGLAFFSALFNGTLSLLALGFVKAYYYSKQKAQEISDIDL
;
A
#
# COMPACT_ATOMS: atom_id res chain seq x y z
N MET A 1 -23.83 17.05 0.39
CA MET A 1 -23.08 16.68 -0.84
C MET A 1 -21.62 17.09 -0.72
N GLU A 2 -21.30 18.32 -0.32
CA GLU A 2 -19.90 18.82 -0.25
C GLU A 2 -19.00 18.03 0.71
N TYR A 3 -19.49 17.67 1.90
CA TYR A 3 -18.70 16.90 2.88
C TYR A 3 -18.25 15.53 2.37
N LEU A 4 -19.11 14.80 1.65
CA LEU A 4 -18.75 13.51 1.05
C LEU A 4 -17.68 13.66 -0.02
N VAL A 5 -17.77 14.70 -0.85
CA VAL A 5 -16.77 14.97 -1.90
C VAL A 5 -15.42 15.31 -1.28
N VAL A 6 -15.38 16.19 -0.28
CA VAL A 6 -14.14 16.58 0.41
C VAL A 6 -13.52 15.38 1.14
N PHE A 7 -14.34 14.57 1.81
CA PHE A 7 -13.91 13.34 2.47
C PHE A 7 -13.33 12.33 1.47
N SER A 8 -14.00 12.09 0.34
CA SER A 8 -13.49 11.20 -0.71
C SER A 8 -12.17 11.68 -1.30
N PHE A 9 -12.00 12.97 -1.55
CA PHE A 9 -10.73 13.53 -2.04
C PHE A 9 -9.60 13.36 -1.02
N HIS A 10 -9.84 13.69 0.25
CA HIS A 10 -8.86 13.48 1.30
C HIS A 10 -8.48 12.01 1.44
N PHE A 11 -9.49 11.14 1.42
CA PHE A 11 -9.30 9.70 1.51
C PHE A 11 -8.50 9.14 0.33
N PHE A 12 -8.74 9.64 -0.87
CA PHE A 12 -7.99 9.26 -2.07
C PHE A 12 -6.52 9.70 -2.03
N ILE A 13 -6.27 10.94 -1.59
CA ILE A 13 -4.90 11.46 -1.42
C ILE A 13 -4.15 10.64 -0.36
N MET A 14 -4.81 10.34 0.76
CA MET A 14 -4.24 9.53 1.83
C MET A 14 -3.92 8.10 1.36
N GLY A 15 -4.88 7.44 0.69
CA GLY A 15 -4.67 6.10 0.14
C GLY A 15 -3.52 6.06 -0.86
N SER A 16 -3.43 7.06 -1.74
CA SER A 16 -2.33 7.21 -2.69
C SER A 16 -0.98 7.38 -1.98
N PHE A 17 -0.94 8.15 -0.89
CA PHE A 17 0.25 8.33 -0.07
C PHE A 17 0.66 7.02 0.61
N VAL A 18 -0.28 6.28 1.19
CA VAL A 18 -0.04 4.96 1.81
C VAL A 18 0.47 3.95 0.79
N MET A 19 -0.11 3.94 -0.42
CA MET A 19 0.35 3.09 -1.52
C MET A 19 1.79 3.43 -1.92
N PHE A 20 2.10 4.71 -2.09
CA PHE A 20 3.43 5.18 -2.45
C PHE A 20 4.46 4.83 -1.36
N LEU A 21 4.14 5.11 -0.09
CA LEU A 21 5.03 4.82 1.04
C LEU A 21 5.28 3.32 1.20
N SER A 22 4.22 2.50 1.05
CA SER A 22 4.31 1.04 1.14
C SER A 22 5.19 0.47 0.03
N GLY A 23 5.02 0.95 -1.20
CA GLY A 23 5.85 0.55 -2.34
C GLY A 23 7.30 1.00 -2.17
N LEU A 24 7.52 2.24 -1.72
CA LEU A 24 8.87 2.78 -1.48
C LEU A 24 9.61 2.01 -0.39
N LEU A 25 8.94 1.70 0.72
CA LEU A 25 9.50 0.89 1.82
C LEU A 25 9.79 -0.54 1.36
N GLY A 26 8.89 -1.15 0.58
CA GLY A 26 9.13 -2.47 -0.01
C GLY A 26 10.31 -2.50 -0.98
N PHE A 27 10.56 -1.39 -1.69
CA PHE A 27 11.67 -1.26 -2.64
C PHE A 27 13.01 -0.96 -1.95
N LEU A 28 13.04 -0.07 -0.95
CA LEU A 28 14.28 0.25 -0.20
C LEU A 28 14.68 -0.86 0.77
N PHE A 29 13.72 -1.50 1.43
CA PHE A 29 13.97 -2.44 2.51
C PHE A 29 13.32 -3.82 2.28
N PRO A 30 13.57 -4.48 1.13
CA PRO A 30 12.91 -5.74 0.77
C PRO A 30 13.21 -6.90 1.73
N ARG A 31 14.27 -6.79 2.53
CA ARG A 31 14.74 -7.85 3.45
C ARG A 31 14.47 -7.56 4.93
N VAL A 32 14.22 -6.29 5.31
CA VAL A 32 14.11 -5.88 6.73
C VAL A 32 12.65 -5.76 7.17
N ILE A 33 11.76 -5.35 6.26
CA ILE A 33 10.37 -5.11 6.61
C ILE A 33 9.51 -6.26 6.09
N SER A 34 8.95 -7.05 7.01
CA SER A 34 7.99 -8.09 6.67
C SER A 34 6.76 -7.48 5.99
N PHE A 35 6.36 -8.03 4.85
CA PHE A 35 5.17 -7.60 4.08
C PHE A 35 3.94 -7.38 4.97
N PHE A 36 3.69 -8.31 5.90
CA PHE A 36 2.59 -8.21 6.86
C PHE A 36 2.65 -6.98 7.76
N VAL A 37 3.84 -6.53 8.15
CA VAL A 37 4.01 -5.36 9.02
C VAL A 37 3.57 -4.09 8.29
N VAL A 38 3.95 -3.91 7.02
CA VAL A 38 3.54 -2.75 6.22
C VAL A 38 2.03 -2.71 6.03
N ILE A 39 1.41 -3.88 5.80
CA ILE A 39 -0.04 -3.99 5.60
C ILE A 39 -0.77 -3.64 6.90
N ILE A 40 -0.35 -4.21 8.03
CA ILE A 40 -0.96 -3.93 9.34
C ILE A 40 -0.81 -2.45 9.69
N LEU A 41 0.37 -1.85 9.46
CA LEU A 41 0.57 -0.41 9.68
C LEU A 41 -0.33 0.43 8.77
N SER A 42 -0.52 0.03 7.52
CA SER A 42 -1.40 0.73 6.58
C SER A 42 -2.87 0.63 7.01
N MET A 43 -3.31 -0.55 7.47
CA MET A 43 -4.65 -0.73 8.02
C MET A 43 -4.86 0.12 9.29
N LEU A 44 -3.85 0.17 10.17
CA LEU A 44 -3.89 0.96 11.39
C LEU A 44 -3.97 2.47 11.09
N ILE A 45 -3.22 2.95 10.10
CA ILE A 45 -3.27 4.34 9.62
C ILE A 45 -4.68 4.67 9.10
N GLY A 46 -5.27 3.79 8.30
CA GLY A 46 -6.65 3.95 7.82
C GLY A 46 -7.66 3.98 8.98
N TYR A 47 -7.51 3.11 9.97
CA TYR A 47 -8.36 3.09 11.15
C TYR A 47 -8.26 4.38 11.96
N ILE A 48 -7.04 4.81 12.32
CA ILE A 48 -6.77 6.04 13.08
C ILE A 48 -7.36 7.25 12.36
N TYR A 49 -7.19 7.33 11.04
CA TYR A 49 -7.75 8.41 10.24
C TYR A 49 -9.28 8.51 10.37
N SER A 50 -9.97 7.37 10.30
CA SER A 50 -11.43 7.35 10.43
C SER A 50 -11.92 7.76 11.82
N VAL A 51 -11.11 7.49 12.85
CA VAL A 51 -11.38 7.92 14.23
C VAL A 51 -11.17 9.42 14.38
N ILE A 52 -10.09 9.98 13.82
CA ILE A 52 -9.78 11.43 13.88
C ILE A 52 -10.85 12.26 13.19
N TYR A 53 -11.37 11.79 12.05
CA TYR A 53 -12.41 12.51 11.30
C TYR A 53 -13.84 12.20 11.79
N GLU A 54 -13.98 11.54 12.94
CA GLU A 54 -15.25 11.23 13.60
C GLU A 54 -16.25 10.47 12.71
N VAL A 55 -15.76 9.67 11.76
CA VAL A 55 -16.61 8.80 10.92
C VAL A 55 -16.34 7.33 11.25
N PRO A 56 -16.69 6.86 12.46
CA PRO A 56 -16.36 5.50 12.89
C PRO A 56 -17.02 4.41 12.04
N GLY A 57 -18.18 4.72 11.41
CA GLY A 57 -18.85 3.79 10.48
C GLY A 57 -18.02 3.45 9.24
N LEU A 58 -17.03 4.28 8.88
CA LEU A 58 -16.11 4.04 7.77
C LEU A 58 -14.77 3.47 8.22
N ALA A 59 -14.54 3.23 9.51
CA ALA A 59 -13.22 2.85 10.02
C ALA A 59 -12.76 1.50 9.50
N PHE A 60 -13.67 0.53 9.44
CA PHE A 60 -13.38 -0.78 8.88
C PHE A 60 -13.09 -0.71 7.37
N PHE A 61 -13.89 0.06 6.63
CA PHE A 61 -13.67 0.29 5.20
C PHE A 61 -12.34 0.99 4.94
N SER A 62 -12.03 2.02 5.73
CA SER A 62 -10.79 2.79 5.66
C SER A 62 -9.56 1.91 5.91
N ALA A 63 -9.61 1.08 6.95
CA ALA A 63 -8.56 0.13 7.26
C ALA A 63 -8.36 -0.88 6.12
N LEU A 64 -9.45 -1.51 5.64
CA LEU A 64 -9.38 -2.47 4.54
C LEU A 64 -8.84 -1.84 3.26
N PHE A 65 -9.35 -0.67 2.86
CA PHE A 65 -8.92 0.02 1.65
C PHE A 65 -7.42 0.32 1.67
N ASN A 66 -6.91 0.87 2.78
CA ASN A 66 -5.48 1.13 2.93
C ASN A 66 -4.66 -0.16 2.95
N GLY A 67 -5.16 -1.22 3.60
CA GLY A 67 -4.53 -2.55 3.57
C GLY A 67 -4.43 -3.12 2.14
N THR A 68 -5.50 -3.02 1.35
CA THR A 68 -5.53 -3.48 -0.05
C THR A 68 -4.59 -2.66 -0.94
N LEU A 69 -4.53 -1.34 -0.76
CA LEU A 69 -3.60 -0.48 -1.49
C LEU A 69 -2.13 -0.82 -1.16
N SER A 70 -1.84 -1.06 0.12
CA SER A 70 -0.52 -1.50 0.55
C SER A 70 -0.14 -2.86 -0.05
N LEU A 71 -1.08 -3.82 -0.05
CA LEU A 71 -0.92 -5.11 -0.71
C LEU A 71 -0.63 -4.96 -2.21
N LEU A 72 -1.35 -4.10 -2.92
CA LEU A 72 -1.13 -3.83 -4.34
C LEU A 72 0.27 -3.24 -4.58
N ALA A 73 0.67 -2.23 -3.80
CA ALA A 73 1.99 -1.62 -3.93
C ALA A 73 3.12 -2.64 -3.74
N LEU A 74 3.04 -3.44 -2.68
CA LEU A 74 4.01 -4.49 -2.40
C LEU A 74 3.99 -5.61 -3.44
N GLY A 75 2.81 -5.94 -3.97
CA GLY A 75 2.64 -6.87 -5.08
C GLY A 75 3.38 -6.42 -6.33
N PHE A 76 3.26 -5.14 -6.70
CA PHE A 76 3.99 -4.55 -7.83
C PHE A 76 5.51 -4.62 -7.62
N VAL A 77 6.01 -4.26 -6.43
CA VAL A 77 7.44 -4.35 -6.10
C VAL A 77 7.93 -5.79 -6.26
N LYS A 78 7.20 -6.77 -5.76
CA LYS A 78 7.57 -8.18 -5.87
C LYS A 78 7.54 -8.67 -7.32
N ALA A 79 6.53 -8.29 -8.10
CA ALA A 79 6.43 -8.60 -9.52
C ALA A 79 7.59 -8.01 -10.33
N TYR A 80 8.03 -6.80 -9.97
CA TYR A 80 9.20 -6.16 -10.57
C TYR A 80 10.49 -6.94 -10.29
N TYR A 81 10.76 -7.30 -9.02
CA TYR A 81 11.94 -8.10 -8.68
C TYR A 81 11.93 -9.48 -9.33
N TYR A 82 10.75 -10.13 -9.39
CA TYR A 82 10.59 -11.42 -10.06
C TYR A 82 10.90 -11.33 -11.55
N SER A 83 10.37 -10.31 -12.24
CA SER A 83 10.63 -10.08 -13.67
C SER A 83 12.10 -9.79 -13.93
N LYS A 84 12.75 -9.03 -13.04
CA LYS A 84 14.19 -8.74 -13.11
C LYS A 84 15.03 -10.01 -12.97
N GLN A 85 14.73 -10.88 -12.00
CA GLN A 85 15.43 -12.16 -11.83
C GLN A 85 15.26 -13.06 -13.05
N LYS A 86 14.02 -13.19 -13.55
CA LYS A 86 13.73 -14.02 -14.72
C LYS A 86 14.41 -13.52 -16.00
N ALA A 87 14.52 -12.20 -16.17
CA ALA A 87 15.26 -11.61 -17.29
C ALA A 87 16.77 -11.92 -17.21
N GLN A 88 17.35 -11.95 -16.01
CA GLN A 88 18.75 -12.34 -15.81
C GLN A 88 18.97 -13.82 -16.10
N GLU A 89 18.09 -14.70 -15.61
CA GLU A 89 18.18 -16.15 -15.88
C GLU A 89 18.13 -16.46 -17.39
N ILE A 90 17.25 -15.79 -18.14
CA ILE A 90 17.16 -16.00 -19.60
C ILE A 90 18.44 -15.50 -20.30
N SER A 91 18.98 -14.34 -19.88
CA SER A 91 20.21 -13.79 -20.45
C SER A 91 21.45 -14.65 -20.20
N ASP A 92 21.50 -15.38 -19.07
CA ASP A 92 22.62 -16.26 -18.74
C ASP A 92 22.55 -17.61 -19.48
N ILE A 93 21.37 -18.00 -20.00
CA ILE A 93 21.19 -19.24 -20.78
C ILE A 93 21.60 -19.06 -22.26
N ASP A 94 21.53 -17.83 -22.77
CA ASP A 94 21.88 -17.49 -24.16
C ASP A 94 23.40 -17.23 -24.38
N LEU A 95 24.23 -17.42 -23.34
CA LEU A 95 25.69 -17.19 -23.30
C LEU A 95 26.48 -18.50 -23.19
#